data_AF-A0A2S9Z043-F1
#
_entry.id   AF-A0A2S9Z043-F1
#
_cell.length_a   1.000
_cell.length_b   1.000
_cell.length_c   1.000
_cell.angle_alpha   90.00
_cell.angle_beta   90.00
_cell.angle_gamma   90.00
#
_symmetry.space_group_name_H-M   'P 1'
#
loop_
_entity.id
_entity.type
_entity.pdbx_description
1 polymer ?
#
loop_
_entity_poly.entity_id
_entity_poly.type
_entity_poly.pdbx_seq_one_letter_code
_entity_poly.pdbx_strand_id
1 'polypeptide(L)'
;MIHAQDIPARLRPVVENLVADLLPTPASTPVGGGVDIFAASGWFLGWRSGPTPGHTSCQQLTDAPAEELEALSAAFRELGTAYGVDLAVLPAPRWREAVDLAPAHSAAERTGEELARRAFAS
;
A
#
# COMPACT_ATOMS: atom_id res chain seq x y z
N MET A 1 -2.92 5.42 2.72
CA MET A 1 -3.65 4.27 2.18
C MET A 1 -4.44 4.75 0.98
N ILE A 2 -4.23 4.16 -0.18
CA ILE A 2 -4.96 4.46 -1.42
C ILE A 2 -6.26 3.66 -1.38
N HIS A 3 -7.39 4.33 -1.65
CA HIS A 3 -8.73 3.76 -1.59
C HIS A 3 -9.53 4.14 -2.83
N ALA A 4 -10.16 3.15 -3.45
CA ALA A 4 -11.13 3.29 -4.53
C ALA A 4 -12.29 2.35 -4.27
N GLN A 5 -13.53 2.87 -4.21
CA GLN A 5 -14.69 2.06 -3.88
C GLN A 5 -15.71 2.09 -5.02
N ASP A 6 -15.98 0.89 -5.55
CA ASP A 6 -17.04 0.63 -6.54
C ASP A 6 -17.05 1.63 -7.71
N ILE A 7 -15.87 1.87 -8.30
CA ILE A 7 -15.71 2.78 -9.45
C ILE A 7 -15.87 2.01 -10.77
N PRO A 8 -16.31 2.64 -11.88
CA PRO A 8 -16.34 2.00 -13.20
C PRO A 8 -14.96 1.44 -13.60
N ALA A 9 -14.89 0.19 -14.06
CA ALA A 9 -13.62 -0.47 -14.40
C ALA A 9 -12.80 0.26 -15.48
N ARG A 10 -13.45 1.03 -16.36
CA ARG A 10 -12.80 1.88 -17.36
C ARG A 10 -11.91 2.99 -16.77
N LEU A 11 -12.11 3.34 -15.49
CA LEU A 11 -11.31 4.36 -14.81
C LEU A 11 -10.04 3.79 -14.16
N ARG A 12 -9.90 2.46 -14.07
CA ARG A 12 -8.67 1.81 -13.56
C ARG A 12 -7.38 2.39 -14.14
N PRO A 13 -7.20 2.44 -15.49
CA PRO A 13 -5.96 2.95 -16.07
C PRO A 13 -5.71 4.43 -15.74
N VAL A 14 -6.77 5.23 -15.56
CA VAL A 14 -6.62 6.64 -15.17
C VAL A 14 -6.10 6.75 -13.75
N VAL A 15 -6.64 5.96 -12.82
CA VAL A 15 -6.20 5.94 -11.43
C VAL A 15 -4.77 5.40 -11.33
N GLU A 16 -4.42 4.34 -12.07
CA GLU A 16 -3.06 3.78 -12.10
C GLU A 16 -2.05 4.78 -12.63
N ASN A 17 -2.37 5.51 -13.71
CA ASN A 17 -1.50 6.57 -14.23
C ASN A 17 -1.28 7.68 -13.21
N LEU A 18 -2.34 8.14 -12.53
CA LEU A 18 -2.20 9.15 -11.47
C LEU A 18 -1.30 8.67 -10.33
N VAL A 19 -1.41 7.39 -9.94
CA VAL A 19 -0.54 6.81 -8.91
C VAL A 19 0.91 6.75 -9.40
N ALA A 20 1.14 6.29 -10.63
CA ALA A 20 2.49 6.20 -11.20
C ALA A 20 3.16 7.57 -11.37
N ASP A 21 2.39 8.58 -11.79
CA ASP A 21 2.90 9.93 -12.04
C ASP A 21 3.17 10.70 -10.73
N LEU A 22 2.33 10.51 -9.71
CA LEU A 22 2.38 11.29 -8.47
C LEU A 22 3.11 10.58 -7.33
N LEU A 23 3.32 9.26 -7.41
CA LEU A 23 4.12 8.49 -6.46
C LEU A 23 5.41 7.94 -7.12
N PRO A 24 6.34 8.81 -7.55
CA PRO A 24 7.59 8.38 -8.18
C PRO A 24 8.52 7.65 -7.20
N THR A 25 8.35 7.86 -5.89
CA THR A 25 9.12 7.17 -4.86
C THR A 25 8.59 5.74 -4.69
N PRO A 26 9.40 4.69 -4.94
CA PRO A 26 8.96 3.32 -4.75
C PRO A 26 8.63 3.06 -3.27
N ALA A 27 7.54 2.33 -3.03
CA ALA A 27 7.15 1.95 -1.68
C ALA A 27 8.25 1.09 -1.02
N SER A 28 8.62 1.40 0.22
CA SER A 28 9.65 0.65 0.96
C SER A 28 9.06 -0.53 1.75
N THR A 29 7.76 -0.48 2.03
CA THR A 29 7.03 -1.53 2.73
C THR A 29 6.45 -2.52 1.72
N PRO A 30 6.93 -3.78 1.67
CA PRO A 30 6.32 -4.78 0.82
C PRO A 30 4.86 -5.01 1.24
N VAL A 31 3.93 -4.90 0.29
CA VAL A 31 2.53 -5.26 0.52
C VAL A 31 2.49 -6.78 0.70
N GLY A 32 2.46 -7.22 1.96
CA GLY A 32 2.71 -8.62 2.32
C GLY A 32 1.76 -9.63 1.66
N GLY A 33 2.34 -10.77 1.25
CA GLY A 33 1.64 -12.04 1.05
C GLY A 33 1.48 -12.54 -0.38
N GLY A 34 2.59 -12.77 -1.09
CA GLY A 34 2.63 -13.68 -2.25
C GLY A 34 2.22 -13.10 -3.61
N VAL A 35 2.31 -11.78 -3.80
CA VAL A 35 1.86 -11.12 -5.04
C VAL A 35 3.04 -10.44 -5.73
N ASP A 36 3.15 -10.73 -7.02
CA ASP A 36 3.83 -10.01 -8.10
C ASP A 36 4.86 -8.93 -7.69
N ILE A 37 6.12 -9.12 -8.10
CA ILE A 37 7.23 -8.19 -7.84
C ILE A 37 6.92 -6.78 -8.38
N PHE A 38 6.07 -6.65 -9.40
CA PHE A 38 5.60 -5.35 -9.88
C PHE A 38 4.56 -4.70 -8.97
N ALA A 39 3.69 -5.49 -8.33
CA ALA A 39 2.81 -5.00 -7.26
C ALA A 39 3.62 -4.65 -5.99
N ALA A 40 4.73 -5.34 -5.75
CA ALA A 40 5.64 -5.05 -4.65
C ALA A 40 6.38 -3.70 -4.80
N SER A 41 6.56 -3.21 -6.03
CA SER A 41 7.11 -1.86 -6.28
C SER A 41 6.14 -0.72 -5.99
N GLY A 42 4.88 -1.03 -5.60
CA GLY A 42 3.89 -0.04 -5.17
C GLY A 42 3.18 0.72 -6.30
N TRP A 43 3.56 0.51 -7.56
CA TRP A 43 3.01 1.23 -8.72
C TRP A 43 1.70 0.65 -9.26
N PHE A 44 1.45 -0.65 -9.05
CA PHE A 44 0.19 -1.28 -9.45
C PHE A 44 -0.76 -1.41 -8.27
N LEU A 45 -2.03 -1.09 -8.50
CA LEU A 45 -3.08 -1.18 -7.50
C LEU A 45 -3.70 -2.57 -7.49
N GLY A 46 -3.83 -3.17 -6.31
CA GLY A 46 -4.53 -4.44 -6.12
C GLY A 46 -6.04 -4.34 -6.33
N TRP A 47 -6.49 -4.32 -7.59
CA TRP A 47 -7.91 -4.21 -7.94
C TRP A 47 -8.69 -5.50 -7.65
N ARG A 48 -9.92 -5.35 -7.20
CA ARG A 48 -10.91 -6.42 -6.99
C ARG A 48 -12.23 -6.03 -7.65
N SER A 49 -13.04 -7.01 -8.01
CA SER A 49 -14.40 -6.74 -8.50
C SER A 49 -15.20 -5.96 -7.47
N GLY A 50 -15.87 -4.89 -7.91
CA GLY A 50 -16.77 -4.10 -7.07
C GLY A 50 -18.13 -4.78 -6.90
N PRO A 51 -18.96 -4.31 -5.94
CA PRO A 51 -20.33 -4.81 -5.78
C PRO A 51 -21.23 -4.51 -6.99
N THR A 52 -20.94 -3.47 -7.77
CA THR A 52 -21.70 -3.15 -9.00
C THR A 52 -21.10 -3.88 -10.22
N PRO A 53 -21.90 -4.50 -11.10
CA PRO A 53 -21.40 -5.12 -12.32
C PRO A 53 -20.61 -4.14 -13.20
N GLY A 54 -19.39 -4.54 -13.60
CA GLY A 54 -18.49 -3.69 -14.39
C GLY A 54 -17.73 -2.66 -13.56
N HIS A 55 -17.83 -2.70 -12.23
CA HIS A 55 -17.11 -1.82 -11.32
C HIS A 55 -15.98 -2.56 -10.58
N THR A 56 -15.11 -1.79 -9.94
CA THR A 56 -13.93 -2.26 -9.23
C THR A 56 -13.73 -1.50 -7.93
N SER A 57 -13.05 -2.14 -6.99
CA SER A 57 -12.54 -1.50 -5.78
C SER A 57 -11.05 -1.80 -5.58
N CYS A 58 -10.36 -0.95 -4.84
CA CYS A 58 -8.99 -1.15 -4.41
C CYS A 58 -8.78 -0.58 -3.00
N GLN A 59 -7.99 -1.30 -2.19
CA GLN A 59 -7.42 -0.79 -0.95
C GLN A 59 -5.94 -1.18 -0.91
N GLN A 60 -5.05 -0.19 -0.88
CA GLN A 60 -3.60 -0.40 -0.90
C GLN A 60 -2.90 0.43 0.16
N LEU A 61 -2.10 -0.24 0.98
CA LEU A 61 -1.16 0.45 1.85
C LEU A 61 0.02 0.97 1.03
N THR A 62 0.47 2.16 1.39
CA THR A 62 1.65 2.82 0.82
C THR A 62 2.36 3.54 1.96
N ASP A 63 3.66 3.71 1.81
CA ASP A 63 4.56 4.51 2.64
C ASP A 63 5.23 5.63 1.84
N ALA A 64 4.63 6.03 0.70
CA ALA A 64 5.08 7.18 -0.07
C ALA A 64 5.16 8.44 0.80
N PRO A 65 6.08 9.38 0.49
CA PRO A 65 6.23 10.64 1.20
C PRO A 65 4.92 11.42 1.32
N ALA A 66 4.76 12.16 2.44
CA ALA A 66 3.55 12.93 2.70
C ALA A 66 3.21 13.93 1.58
N GLU A 67 4.22 14.57 0.99
CA GLU A 67 4.04 15.53 -0.11
C GLU A 67 3.45 14.87 -1.37
N GLU A 68 3.92 13.67 -1.73
CA GLU A 68 3.39 12.86 -2.84
C GLU A 68 1.94 12.41 -2.56
N LEU A 69 1.67 12.01 -1.31
CA LEU A 69 0.32 11.62 -0.89
C LEU A 69 -0.67 12.79 -0.91
N GLU A 70 -0.24 14.00 -0.55
CA GLU A 70 -1.07 15.20 -0.64
C GLU A 70 -1.38 15.56 -2.10
N ALA A 71 -0.38 15.47 -3.00
CA ALA A 71 -0.59 15.68 -4.44
C ALA A 71 -1.59 14.66 -5.02
N LEU A 72 -1.42 13.37 -4.70
CA LEU A 72 -2.36 12.32 -5.10
C LEU A 72 -3.77 12.54 -4.52
N SER A 73 -3.86 12.98 -3.26
CA SER A 73 -5.12 13.31 -2.59
C SER A 73 -5.88 14.44 -3.29
N ALA A 74 -5.16 15.46 -3.77
CA ALA A 74 -5.75 16.54 -4.56
C ALA A 74 -6.27 16.03 -5.91
N ALA A 75 -5.46 15.26 -6.65
CA ALA A 75 -5.84 14.70 -7.94
C ALA A 75 -7.06 13.76 -7.83
N PHE A 76 -7.14 12.94 -6.78
CA PHE A 76 -8.28 12.07 -6.53
C PHE A 76 -9.56 12.84 -6.22
N ARG A 77 -9.48 13.97 -5.51
CA ARG A 77 -10.63 14.86 -5.27
C ARG A 77 -11.16 15.45 -6.57
N GLU A 78 -10.27 15.89 -7.46
CA GLU A 78 -10.65 16.40 -8.79
C GLU A 78 -11.31 15.31 -9.64
N LEU A 79 -10.69 14.12 -9.70
CA LEU A 79 -11.23 12.98 -10.45
C LEU A 79 -12.58 12.51 -9.89
N GLY A 80 -12.69 12.42 -8.57
CA GLY A 80 -13.93 12.08 -7.86
C GLY A 80 -15.06 13.05 -8.18
N THR A 81 -14.76 14.36 -8.24
CA THR A 81 -15.73 15.41 -8.60
C THR A 81 -16.14 15.32 -10.06
N ALA A 82 -15.18 15.11 -10.97
CA ALA A 82 -15.44 15.06 -12.41
C ALA A 82 -16.29 13.86 -12.85
N TYR A 83 -16.11 12.71 -12.20
CA TYR A 83 -16.75 11.45 -12.59
C TYR A 83 -17.79 10.92 -11.59
N GLY A 84 -17.96 11.57 -10.44
CA GLY A 84 -18.89 11.15 -9.40
C GLY A 84 -18.49 9.80 -8.76
N VAL A 85 -17.20 9.62 -8.46
CA VAL A 85 -16.63 8.36 -7.95
C VAL A 85 -15.97 8.54 -6.59
N ASP A 86 -15.96 7.47 -5.79
CA ASP A 86 -15.33 7.45 -4.47
C ASP A 86 -13.85 7.03 -4.56
N LEU A 87 -12.99 8.03 -4.47
CA LEU A 87 -11.53 7.91 -4.44
C LEU A 87 -10.97 8.72 -3.29
N ALA A 88 -10.07 8.12 -2.51
CA ALA A 88 -9.45 8.80 -1.38
C ALA A 88 -8.04 8.32 -1.10
N VAL A 89 -7.22 9.23 -0.58
CA VAL A 89 -6.00 8.88 0.16
C VAL A 89 -6.34 9.04 1.64
N LEU A 90 -6.44 7.91 2.34
CA LEU A 90 -6.77 7.85 3.75
C LEU A 90 -5.50 7.70 4.59
N PRO A 91 -5.46 8.23 5.83
CA PRO A 91 -4.38 7.90 6.76
C PRO A 91 -4.28 6.39 6.93
N ALA A 92 -3.06 5.89 7.14
CA ALA A 92 -2.89 4.46 7.40
C ALA A 92 -3.67 4.08 8.68
N PRO A 93 -4.39 2.95 8.69
CA PRO A 93 -5.12 2.51 9.87
C PRO A 93 -4.18 2.33 11.08
N ARG A 94 -4.64 2.74 12.26
CA ARG A 94 -3.85 2.84 13.51
C ARG A 94 -3.18 1.54 13.98
N TRP A 95 -3.59 0.37 13.50
CA TRP A 95 -2.87 -0.88 13.82
C TRP A 95 -1.42 -0.86 13.29
N ARG A 96 -1.09 0.00 12.33
CA ARG A 96 0.30 0.22 11.87
C ARG A 96 1.16 0.88 12.95
N GLU A 97 0.61 1.80 13.75
CA GLU A 97 1.29 2.37 14.93
C GLU A 97 1.65 1.29 15.97
N ALA A 98 0.87 0.20 16.03
CA ALA A 98 1.14 -0.94 16.90
C ALA A 98 2.19 -1.91 16.35
N VAL A 99 2.42 -1.94 15.03
CA VAL A 99 3.40 -2.82 14.37
C VAL A 99 4.79 -2.15 14.28
N ASP A 100 4.86 -0.83 14.11
CA ASP A 100 6.12 -0.06 14.13
C ASP A 100 6.80 -0.01 15.53
N LEU A 101 6.10 -0.42 16.59
CA LEU A 101 6.65 -0.52 17.95
C LEU A 101 7.31 -1.86 18.27
N ALA A 102 7.24 -2.85 17.38
CA ALA A 102 8.00 -4.09 17.52
C ALA A 102 9.16 -4.07 16.52
N PRO A 103 10.41 -3.83 16.96
CA PRO A 103 11.53 -4.05 16.06
C PRO A 103 11.51 -5.52 15.64
N ALA A 104 11.17 -5.76 14.37
CA ALA A 104 11.10 -7.09 13.75
C ALA A 104 12.48 -7.79 13.65
N HIS A 105 13.51 -7.23 14.27
CA HIS A 105 14.87 -7.80 14.31
C HIS A 105 15.28 -8.36 15.68
N SER A 106 14.60 -8.04 16.79
CA SER A 106 15.21 -8.29 18.11
C SER A 106 14.95 -9.70 18.69
N ALA A 107 14.04 -10.52 18.15
CA ALA A 107 13.76 -11.85 18.71
C ALA A 107 14.55 -12.98 18.01
N ALA A 108 14.71 -12.90 16.69
CA ALA A 108 15.39 -13.94 15.91
C ALA A 108 16.91 -13.93 16.17
N GLU A 109 17.54 -12.76 16.27
CA GLU A 109 18.99 -12.65 16.52
C GLU A 109 19.37 -13.13 17.93
N ARG A 110 18.57 -12.78 18.96
CA ARG A 110 18.82 -13.25 20.34
C ARG A 110 18.75 -14.76 20.47
N THR A 111 17.84 -15.41 19.72
CA THR A 111 17.69 -16.87 19.75
C THR A 111 18.83 -17.57 19.01
N GLY A 112 19.28 -17.01 17.88
CA GLY A 112 20.43 -17.51 17.13
C GLY A 112 21.75 -17.37 17.89
N GLU A 113 21.96 -16.24 18.57
CA GLU A 113 23.17 -15.99 19.35
C GLU A 113 23.28 -16.89 20.59
N GLU A 114 22.15 -17.18 21.25
CA GLU A 114 22.12 -18.07 22.41
C GLU A 114 22.28 -19.56 22.02
N LEU A 115 21.72 -19.97 20.88
CA LEU A 115 21.96 -21.30 20.30
C LEU A 115 23.43 -21.47 19.86
N ALA A 116 24.02 -20.45 19.23
CA ALA A 116 25.43 -20.47 18.84
C ALA A 116 26.35 -20.57 20.06
N ARG A 117 26.10 -19.76 21.12
CA ARG A 117 26.89 -19.84 22.36
C ARG A 117 26.81 -21.21 23.03
N ARG A 118 25.66 -21.90 22.96
CA ARG A 118 25.52 -23.27 23.49
C ARG A 118 26.20 -24.33 22.62
N ALA A 119 26.19 -24.17 21.31
CA ALA A 119 26.78 -25.14 20.39
C ALA A 119 28.32 -25.14 20.39
N PHE A 120 28.96 -23.99 20.65
CA PHE A 120 30.43 -23.85 20.66
C PHE A 120 31.07 -23.89 22.06
N ALA A 121 30.29 -24.15 23.11
CA ALA A 121 30.76 -24.28 24.49
C ALA A 121 30.92 -25.76 24.95
N SER A 122 30.91 -26.73 24.01
CA SER A 122 31.18 -28.15 24.26
C SER A 122 32.45 -28.61 23.57
#